data_AF-A0A0F9QJB7-F1
#
_entry.id   AF-A0A0F9QJB7-F1
#
_cell.length_a   1.000
_cell.length_b   1.000
_cell.length_c   1.000
_cell.angle_alpha   90.00
_cell.angle_beta   90.00
_cell.angle_gamma   90.00
#
_symmetry.space_group_name_H-M   'P 1'
#
loop_
_entity.id
_entity.type
_entity.pdbx_description
1 polymer ?
#
loop_
_entity_poly.entity_id
_entity_poly.type
_entity_poly.pdbx_seq_one_letter_code
_entity_poly.pdbx_strand_id
1 'polypeptide(L)' 'MKTTRKEKQEFLLRRFGKAKKEGKFLLKDKLMSEFCLAFSCEKRVFIEILDFFQIRGEIKMHLNEIEIR' A
#
# COMPACT_ATOMS: atom_id res chain seq x y z
N MET A 1 4.28 21.30 -2.74
CA MET A 1 3.77 20.48 -3.86
C MET A 1 2.68 19.56 -3.35
N LYS A 2 1.48 19.55 -3.96
CA LYS A 2 0.43 18.58 -3.62
C LYS A 2 0.75 17.26 -4.34
N THR A 3 1.05 16.20 -3.60
CA THR A 3 1.25 14.87 -4.18
C THR A 3 -0.08 14.32 -4.69
N THR A 4 -0.05 13.78 -5.90
CA THR A 4 -1.24 13.31 -6.61
C THR A 4 -1.63 11.90 -6.13
N ARG A 5 -2.90 11.53 -6.36
CA ARG A 5 -3.39 10.16 -6.09
C ARG A 5 -2.57 9.11 -6.86
N LYS A 6 -2.11 9.44 -8.07
CA LYS A 6 -1.30 8.58 -8.92
C LYS A 6 0.05 8.24 -8.27
N GLU A 7 0.77 9.24 -7.77
CA GLU A 7 2.08 9.02 -7.13
C GLU A 7 1.99 8.11 -5.88
N LYS A 8 0.90 8.27 -5.11
CA LYS A 8 0.59 7.41 -3.96
C LYS A 8 0.34 5.96 -4.37
N GLN A 9 -0.40 5.74 -5.45
CA GLN A 9 -0.62 4.40 -6.02
C GLN A 9 0.67 3.79 -6.56
N GLU A 10 1.49 4.56 -7.28
CA GLU A 10 2.78 4.10 -7.81
C GLU A 10 3.78 3.73 -6.71
N PHE A 11 3.75 4.43 -5.58
CA PHE A 11 4.51 4.03 -4.40
C PHE A 11 4.12 2.63 -3.91
N LEU A 12 2.81 2.36 -3.76
CA LEU A 12 2.32 1.07 -3.30
C LEU A 12 2.61 -0.04 -4.31
N LEU A 13 2.43 0.21 -5.61
CA LEU A 13 2.78 -0.74 -6.67
C LEU A 13 4.26 -1.13 -6.63
N ARG A 14 5.17 -0.18 -6.38
CA ARG A 14 6.60 -0.48 -6.21
C ARG A 14 6.85 -1.38 -5.00
N ARG A 15 6.15 -1.14 -3.88
CA ARG A 15 6.25 -1.99 -2.68
C ARG A 15 5.68 -3.39 -2.91
N PHE A 16 4.55 -3.50 -3.59
CA PHE A 16 3.95 -4.77 -3.96
C PHE A 16 4.85 -5.57 -4.91
N GLY A 17 5.44 -4.91 -5.91
CA GLY A 17 6.39 -5.53 -6.83
C GLY A 17 7.65 -6.07 -6.13
N LYS A 18 8.16 -5.37 -5.13
CA LYS A 18 9.27 -5.86 -4.29
C LYS A 18 8.83 -7.06 -3.45
N ALA A 19 7.70 -6.95 -2.76
CA ALA A 19 7.16 -8.04 -1.94
C ALA A 19 6.90 -9.32 -2.76
N LYS A 20 6.43 -9.18 -4.01
CA LYS A 20 6.19 -10.32 -4.91
C LYS A 20 7.47 -11.13 -5.19
N LYS A 21 8.66 -10.52 -5.08
CA LYS A 21 9.96 -11.20 -5.22
C LYS A 21 10.48 -11.80 -3.90
N GLU A 22 10.10 -11.24 -2.76
CA GLU A 22 10.71 -11.56 -1.44
C GLU A 22 9.85 -12.48 -0.56
N GLY A 23 8.54 -12.60 -0.83
CA GLY A 23 7.67 -13.47 -0.02
C GLY A 23 6.17 -13.26 -0.18
N LYS A 24 5.72 -12.31 -1.01
CA LYS A 24 4.32 -11.94 -1.28
C LYS A 24 3.54 -11.38 -0.09
N PHE A 25 4.19 -11.03 1.02
CA PHE A 25 3.53 -10.43 2.18
C PHE A 25 4.18 -9.11 2.58
N LEU A 26 3.36 -8.18 3.06
CA LEU A 26 3.77 -6.91 3.65
C LEU A 26 3.05 -6.69 4.98
N LEU A 27 3.77 -6.17 5.97
CA LEU A 27 3.15 -5.71 7.21
C LEU A 27 2.44 -4.38 6.96
N LYS A 28 1.13 -4.34 7.25
CA LYS A 28 0.25 -3.18 7.03
C LYS A 28 0.74 -1.96 7.77
N ASP A 29 1.11 -2.08 9.05
CA ASP A 29 1.57 -0.93 9.86
C ASP A 29 2.91 -0.36 9.39
N LYS A 30 3.82 -1.24 8.97
CA LYS A 30 5.11 -0.82 8.39
C LYS A 30 4.87 -0.07 7.09
N LEU A 31 4.06 -0.62 6.20
CA LEU A 31 3.74 0.01 4.91
C LEU A 31 2.99 1.34 5.11
N MET A 32 2.05 1.39 6.06
CA MET A 32 1.32 2.60 6.42
C MET A 32 2.26 3.70 6.92
N SER A 33 3.21 3.35 7.79
CA SER A 33 4.19 4.30 8.33
C SER A 33 5.07 4.87 7.22
N GLU A 34 5.62 4.01 6.36
CA GLU A 34 6.42 4.45 5.21
C GLU A 34 5.61 5.34 4.25
N PHE A 35 4.35 5.00 4.01
CA PHE A 35 3.45 5.77 3.16
C PHE A 35 3.13 7.16 3.76
N CYS A 36 2.78 7.21 5.05
CA CYS A 36 2.46 8.46 5.73
C CYS A 36 3.69 9.37 5.80
N LEU A 37 4.88 8.82 6.03
CA LEU A 37 6.15 9.57 6.01
C LEU A 37 6.43 10.15 4.61
N ALA A 38 6.25 9.36 3.55
CA ALA A 38 6.53 9.80 2.18
C ALA A 38 5.58 10.91 1.69
N PHE A 39 4.32 10.88 2.12
CA PHE A 39 3.28 11.74 1.55
C PHE A 39 2.67 12.74 2.54
N SER A 40 3.07 12.72 3.81
CA SER A 40 2.51 13.57 4.89
C SER A 40 0.97 13.57 4.88
N CYS A 41 0.38 12.38 4.83
CA CYS A 41 -1.07 12.23 4.67
C CYS A 41 -1.69 11.40 5.79
N GLU A 42 -3.01 11.57 5.96
CA GLU A 42 -3.78 10.85 6.98
C GLU A 42 -3.86 9.36 6.68
N LYS A 43 -3.91 8.54 7.74
CA LYS A 43 -4.06 7.08 7.66
C LYS A 43 -5.26 6.66 6.80
N ARG A 44 -6.34 7.45 6.79
CA ARG A 44 -7.53 7.18 5.98
C ARG A 44 -7.21 7.10 4.48
N VAL A 45 -6.34 7.98 3.99
CA VAL A 45 -5.93 8.02 2.57
C VAL A 45 -5.18 6.73 2.19
N PHE A 46 -4.35 6.21 3.10
CA PHE A 46 -3.68 4.94 2.89
C PHE A 46 -4.68 3.78 2.79
N ILE A 47 -5.65 3.72 3.69
CA ILE A 47 -6.69 2.68 3.69
C ILE A 47 -7.55 2.75 2.42
N GLU A 48 -7.98 3.94 1.99
CA GLU A 48 -8.74 4.12 0.75
C GLU A 48 -7.99 3.60 -0.49
N ILE A 49 -6.68 3.82 -0.54
CA ILE A 49 -5.87 3.35 -1.67
C ILE A 49 -5.62 1.84 -1.59
N LEU A 50 -5.43 1.28 -0.39
CA LEU A 50 -5.35 -0.17 -0.24
C LEU A 50 -6.65 -0.86 -0.63
N ASP A 51 -7.80 -0.31 -0.23
CA ASP A 51 -9.11 -0.87 -0.57
C ASP A 51 -9.31 -0.91 -2.09
N PHE A 52 -8.88 0.13 -2.80
CA PHE A 52 -8.85 0.13 -4.28
C PHE A 52 -8.08 -1.07 -4.85
N PHE A 53 -6.89 -1.39 -4.32
CA PHE A 53 -6.11 -2.55 -4.78
C PHE A 53 -6.75 -3.89 -4.38
N GLN A 54 -7.40 -3.95 -3.21
CA GLN A 54 -8.10 -5.15 -2.76
C GLN A 54 -9.33 -5.45 -3.64
N ILE A 55 -10.13 -4.44 -3.98
CA ILE A 55 -11.29 -4.58 -4.87
C ILE A 55 -10.87 -5.07 -6.26
N ARG A 56 -9.71 -4.64 -6.75
CA ARG A 56 -9.13 -5.12 -8.02
C ARG A 56 -8.55 -6.54 -7.93
N GLY A 57 -8.52 -7.13 -6.74
CA GLY A 57 -7.98 -8.48 -6.51
C GLY A 57 -6.44 -8.55 -6.54
N GLU A 58 -5.75 -7.41 -6.55
CA GLU A 58 -4.27 -7.36 -6.57
C GLU A 58 -3.67 -7.72 -5.21
N ILE A 59 -4.42 -7.46 -4.14
CA ILE A 59 -4.02 -7.77 -2.77
C ILE A 59 -5.15 -8.42 -1.99
N LYS A 60 -4.80 -9.07 -0.88
CA LYS A 60 -5.74 -9.50 0.16
C LYS A 60 -5.23 -9.06 1.52
N MET A 61 -6.06 -8.34 2.26
CA MET A 61 -5.73 -7.87 3.60
C MET A 61 -6.15 -8.91 4.66
N HIS A 62 -5.23 -9.21 5.59
CA HIS A 62 -5.41 -10.14 6.70
C HIS A 62 -4.91 -9.49 7.99
N LEU A 63 -5.80 -8.94 8.83
CA LEU A 63 -5.44 -8.26 10.09
C LEU A 63 -4.33 -7.20 9.91
N ASN A 64 -3.07 -7.62 10.11
CA ASN A 64 -1.84 -6.82 10.03
C ASN A 64 -0.97 -7.12 8.80
N GLU A 65 -1.38 -8.04 7.94
CA GLU A 65 -0.64 -8.44 6.75
C GLU A 65 -1.42 -8.12 5.47
N ILE A 66 -0.66 -7.87 4.40
CA ILE A 66 -1.16 -7.66 3.05
C ILE A 66 -0.49 -8.72 2.18
N GLU A 67 -1.29 -9.66 1.69
CA GLU A 67 -0.87 -10.66 0.71
C GLU A 67 -0.97 -10.06 -0.70
N ILE A 68 0.07 -10.23 -1.52
CA ILE A 68 0.14 -9.77 -2.91
C ILE A 68 -0.18 -10.94 -3.85
N ARG A 69 -1.16 -10.76 -4.73
CA ARG A 69 -1.63 -11.78 -5.68
C ARG A 69 -0.95 -11.66 -7.06
#